data_AF-A0A6G8NL57-F1
#
_entry.id   AF-A0A6G8NL57-F1
#
_cell.length_a   1.000
_cell.length_b   1.000
_cell.length_c   1.000
_cell.angle_alpha   90.00
_cell.angle_beta   90.00
_cell.angle_gamma   90.00
#
_symmetry.space_group_name_H-M   'P 1'
#
loop_
_entity.id
_entity.type
_entity.pdbx_description
1 polymer ?
#
loop_
_entity_poly.entity_id
_entity_poly.type
_entity_poly.pdbx_seq_one_letter_code
_entity_poly.pdbx_strand_id
1 'polypeptide(L)'
;MQFVINSRENTLKPGGVAVHTTEFNLSSNDDTIDSGPTVLYRQRDMGELVSSLEMLGHEVQPFVIAPGSHFLDFHVDLPPYSNEPHLKIKFGRHVTTSAGIVVKKRLT
;
A
#
# COMPACT_ATOMS: atom_id res chain seq x y z
N MET A 1 -4.13 7.34 -6.60
CA MET A 1 -3.05 7.91 -5.76
C MET A 1 -3.16 9.39 -5.43
N GLN A 2 -3.81 10.23 -6.26
CA GLN A 2 -3.96 11.67 -5.98
C GLN A 2 -4.54 12.01 -4.60
N PHE A 3 -5.42 11.16 -4.07
CA PHE A 3 -5.97 11.32 -2.73
C PHE A 3 -4.89 11.42 -1.63
N VAL A 4 -3.85 10.57 -1.68
CA VAL A 4 -2.76 10.56 -0.67
C VAL A 4 -1.93 11.85 -0.76
N ILE A 5 -1.68 12.33 -1.98
CA ILE A 5 -0.96 13.59 -2.20
C ILE A 5 -1.79 14.77 -1.69
N ASN A 6 -3.08 14.82 -2.04
CA ASN A 6 -3.98 15.91 -1.65
C ASN A 6 -4.25 15.94 -0.14
N SER A 7 -4.41 14.77 0.50
CA SER A 7 -4.58 14.69 1.95
C SER A 7 -3.37 15.32 2.65
N ARG A 8 -2.18 15.09 2.12
CA ARG A 8 -0.96 15.73 2.64
C ARG A 8 -0.89 17.22 2.40
N GLU A 9 -1.01 17.63 1.15
CA GLU A 9 -0.76 19.02 0.77
C GLU A 9 -1.82 19.97 1.33
N ASN A 10 -3.08 19.53 1.39
CA ASN A 10 -4.19 20.45 1.66
C ASN A 10 -4.72 20.38 3.10
N THR A 11 -4.36 19.37 3.89
CA THR A 11 -4.99 19.19 5.22
C THR A 11 -4.00 19.24 6.40
N LEU A 12 -2.73 18.90 6.17
CA LEU A 12 -1.76 18.78 7.26
C LEU A 12 -0.90 20.03 7.38
N LYS A 13 -0.64 20.44 8.63
CA LYS A 13 0.34 21.47 8.94
C LYS A 13 1.75 20.98 8.58
N PRO A 14 2.71 21.89 8.31
CA PRO A 14 4.12 21.51 8.14
C PRO A 14 4.60 20.61 9.28
N GLY A 15 5.32 19.55 8.94
CA GLY A 15 5.79 18.54 9.91
C GLY A 15 4.74 17.51 10.36
N GLY A 16 3.47 17.63 9.98
CA GLY A 16 2.43 16.66 10.33
C GLY A 16 2.71 15.26 9.77
N VAL A 17 2.19 14.20 10.39
CA VAL A 17 2.34 12.79 9.98
C VAL A 17 1.01 12.23 9.46
N ALA A 18 1.05 11.41 8.41
CA ALA A 18 -0.10 10.72 7.83
C ALA A 18 0.33 9.29 7.54
N VAL A 19 -0.57 8.38 7.88
CA VAL A 19 -0.39 6.95 7.71
C VAL A 19 -1.58 6.46 6.89
N HIS A 20 -1.30 5.84 5.76
CA HIS A 20 -2.33 5.25 4.90
C HIS A 20 -2.07 3.75 4.77
N THR A 21 -3.14 2.98 4.84
CA THR A 21 -3.14 1.55 4.51
C THR A 21 -3.96 1.32 3.25
N THR A 22 -3.52 0.41 2.40
CA THR A 22 -4.21 0.04 1.18
C THR A 22 -3.96 -1.41 0.83
N GLU A 23 -4.81 -1.99 -0.01
CA GLU A 23 -4.60 -3.32 -0.57
C GLU A 23 -3.47 -3.32 -1.61
N PHE A 24 -2.62 -4.34 -1.54
CA PHE A 24 -1.36 -4.44 -2.27
C PHE A 24 -1.22 -5.78 -2.99
N ASN A 25 -0.93 -5.71 -4.28
CA ASN A 25 -0.75 -6.88 -5.14
C ASN A 25 0.63 -7.50 -4.91
N LEU A 26 0.66 -8.73 -4.38
CA LEU A 26 1.88 -9.51 -4.16
C LEU A 26 2.27 -10.38 -5.36
N SER A 27 1.38 -10.51 -6.34
CA SER A 27 1.49 -11.53 -7.39
C SER A 27 1.86 -10.98 -8.77
N SER A 28 1.71 -9.67 -8.99
CA SER A 28 1.95 -9.04 -10.28
C SER A 28 2.30 -7.57 -10.11
N ASN A 29 3.24 -7.09 -10.93
CA ASN A 29 3.58 -5.69 -11.04
C ASN A 29 3.04 -5.01 -12.32
N ASP A 30 2.33 -5.76 -13.17
CA ASP A 30 1.80 -5.27 -14.44
C ASP A 30 0.27 -5.33 -14.47
N ASP A 31 -0.26 -6.52 -14.24
CA ASP A 31 -1.69 -6.81 -14.20
C ASP A 31 -2.24 -6.65 -12.78
N THR A 32 -3.43 -6.08 -12.63
CA THR A 32 -4.06 -5.87 -11.31
C THR A 32 -5.59 -5.73 -11.40
N ILE A 33 -6.25 -5.60 -10.26
CA ILE A 33 -7.66 -5.18 -10.16
C ILE A 33 -7.66 -3.68 -9.88
N ASP A 34 -8.17 -2.88 -10.81
CA ASP A 34 -8.14 -1.41 -10.79
C ASP A 34 -9.54 -0.79 -10.68
N SER A 35 -10.58 -1.62 -10.58
CA SER A 35 -11.97 -1.21 -10.55
C SER A 35 -12.84 -2.21 -9.78
N GLY A 36 -13.99 -1.74 -9.30
CA GLY A 36 -14.92 -2.54 -8.51
C GLY A 36 -14.90 -2.21 -7.02
N PRO A 37 -15.29 -3.15 -6.14
CA PRO A 37 -15.46 -2.90 -4.70
C PRO A 37 -14.14 -2.66 -3.96
N THR A 38 -13.01 -3.12 -4.53
CA THR A 38 -11.65 -2.87 -4.03
C THR A 38 -10.69 -2.85 -5.21
N VAL A 39 -9.53 -2.22 -5.03
CA VAL A 39 -8.45 -2.14 -6.01
C VAL A 39 -7.15 -2.60 -5.36
N LEU A 40 -6.27 -3.23 -6.12
CA LEU A 40 -5.00 -3.74 -5.62
C LEU A 40 -3.85 -2.92 -6.22
N TYR A 41 -3.12 -2.18 -5.41
CA TYR A 41 -2.00 -1.40 -5.92
C TYR A 41 -0.76 -2.27 -6.13
N ARG A 42 -0.09 -2.06 -7.26
CA ARG A 42 1.14 -2.78 -7.62
C ARG A 42 2.34 -2.12 -6.96
N GLN A 43 3.46 -2.83 -6.94
CA GLN A 43 4.74 -2.29 -6.49
C GLN A 43 5.13 -1.00 -7.23
N ARG A 44 4.92 -0.95 -8.55
CA ARG A 44 5.19 0.26 -9.35
C ARG A 44 4.30 1.43 -8.98
N ASP A 45 3.02 1.19 -8.69
CA ASP A 45 2.08 2.27 -8.33
C ASP A 45 2.48 2.89 -6.99
N MET A 46 2.89 2.05 -6.03
CA MET A 46 3.40 2.51 -4.74
C MET A 46 4.75 3.22 -4.89
N GLY A 47 5.65 2.71 -5.75
CA GLY A 47 6.93 3.34 -6.06
C GLY A 47 6.75 4.73 -6.67
N GLU A 48 5.85 4.87 -7.65
CA GLU A 48 5.51 6.16 -8.27
C GLU A 48 4.94 7.15 -7.25
N LEU A 49 4.08 6.68 -6.32
CA LEU A 49 3.56 7.51 -5.23
C LEU A 49 4.69 7.98 -4.30
N VAL A 50 5.59 7.08 -3.89
CA VAL A 50 6.74 7.42 -3.04
C VAL A 50 7.60 8.47 -3.73
N SER A 51 8.02 8.22 -4.98
CA SER A 51 8.83 9.17 -5.75
C SER A 51 8.13 10.53 -5.92
N SER A 52 6.81 10.53 -6.16
CA SER A 52 6.05 11.79 -6.28
C SER A 52 6.03 12.60 -4.98
N LEU A 53 5.85 11.94 -3.84
CA LEU A 53 5.86 12.60 -2.53
C LEU A 53 7.26 13.14 -2.16
N GLU A 54 8.30 12.38 -2.48
CA GLU A 54 9.70 12.79 -2.29
C GLU A 54 10.07 13.97 -3.19
N MET A 55 9.64 13.97 -4.46
CA MET A 55 9.82 15.12 -5.37
C MET A 55 9.11 16.38 -4.89
N LEU A 56 7.98 16.23 -4.18
CA LEU A 56 7.30 17.32 -3.50
C LEU A 56 8.01 17.76 -2.20
N GLY A 57 9.15 17.16 -1.85
CA GLY A 57 9.97 17.50 -0.69
C GLY A 57 9.49 16.89 0.63
N HIS A 58 8.53 15.97 0.60
CA HIS A 58 8.10 15.26 1.81
C HIS A 58 9.09 14.17 2.21
N GLU A 59 9.12 13.87 3.50
CA GLU A 59 9.87 12.72 4.02
C GLU A 59 8.95 11.50 4.00
N VAL A 60 9.32 10.46 3.25
CA VAL A 60 8.57 9.19 3.18
C VAL A 60 9.40 8.14 3.91
N GLN A 61 8.79 7.44 4.87
CA GLN A 61 9.46 6.30 5.50
C GLN A 61 9.66 5.19 4.46
N PRO A 62 10.77 4.42 4.52
CA PRO A 62 11.06 3.39 3.54
C PRO A 62 9.86 2.46 3.30
N PHE A 63 9.41 2.37 2.05
CA PHE A 63 8.37 1.42 1.67
C PHE A 63 8.98 0.03 1.53
N VAL A 64 8.95 -0.75 2.62
CA VAL A 64 9.58 -2.05 2.70
C VAL A 64 8.61 -3.15 2.29
N ILE A 65 8.95 -3.89 1.24
CA ILE A 65 8.30 -5.14 0.88
C ILE A 65 9.19 -6.26 1.41
N ALA A 66 9.00 -6.63 2.68
CA ALA A 66 9.81 -7.64 3.31
C ALA A 66 9.47 -9.03 2.73
N PRO A 67 10.47 -9.84 2.30
CA PRO A 67 10.25 -11.26 2.09
C PRO A 67 10.01 -11.95 3.45
N GLY A 68 9.09 -12.91 3.45
CA GLY A 68 8.52 -13.52 4.64
C GLY A 68 9.55 -14.14 5.57
N SER A 69 9.48 -13.77 6.86
CA SER A 69 10.30 -14.37 7.91
C SER A 69 9.50 -15.33 8.79
N HIS A 70 8.20 -15.50 8.53
CA HIS A 70 7.33 -16.37 9.32
C HIS A 70 6.55 -17.36 8.43
N PHE A 71 6.25 -18.56 8.95
CA PHE A 71 5.57 -19.61 8.16
C PHE A 71 4.19 -19.16 7.65
N LEU A 72 3.50 -18.28 8.40
CA LEU A 72 2.22 -17.70 8.01
C LEU A 72 2.31 -16.81 6.76
N ASP A 73 3.51 -16.30 6.41
CA ASP A 73 3.70 -15.55 5.16
C ASP A 73 3.51 -16.43 3.91
N PHE A 74 3.58 -17.75 4.05
CA PHE A 74 3.32 -18.69 2.96
C PHE A 74 1.86 -19.15 2.89
N HIS A 75 1.04 -18.79 3.88
CA HIS A 75 -0.38 -19.10 3.88
C HIS A 75 -1.15 -18.04 3.09
N VAL A 76 -1.84 -18.49 2.04
CA VAL A 76 -2.77 -17.66 1.26
C VAL A 76 -4.16 -18.22 1.47
N ASP A 77 -5.03 -17.44 2.10
CA ASP A 77 -6.42 -17.83 2.34
C ASP A 77 -7.23 -17.77 1.04
N LEU A 78 -8.14 -18.73 0.87
CA LEU A 78 -8.93 -18.93 -0.34
C LEU A 78 -10.43 -18.82 -0.03
N PRO A 79 -11.27 -18.37 -0.98
CA PRO A 79 -12.71 -18.42 -0.80
C PRO A 79 -13.22 -19.86 -0.58
N PRO A 80 -14.22 -20.07 0.31
CA PRO A 80 -14.75 -19.10 1.27
C PRO A 80 -13.71 -18.81 2.37
N TYR A 81 -13.37 -17.52 2.54
CA TYR A 81 -12.31 -17.10 3.45
C TYR A 81 -12.60 -17.53 4.90
N SER A 82 -11.55 -17.81 5.65
CA SER A 82 -11.63 -18.17 7.06
C SER A 82 -12.01 -16.95 7.90
N ASN A 83 -12.65 -17.19 9.06
CA ASN A 83 -12.92 -16.12 10.04
C ASN A 83 -11.68 -15.73 10.85
N GLU A 84 -10.61 -16.52 10.77
CA GLU A 84 -9.34 -16.23 11.43
C GLU A 84 -8.56 -15.14 10.65
N PRO A 85 -7.78 -14.28 11.34
CA PRO A 85 -6.99 -13.26 10.68
C PRO A 85 -5.96 -13.87 9.71
N HIS A 86 -6.07 -13.53 8.42
CA HIS A 86 -5.10 -13.89 7.39
C HIS A 86 -4.19 -12.71 7.03
N LEU A 87 -2.92 -13.00 6.78
CA LEU A 87 -1.98 -11.99 6.27
C LEU A 87 -2.13 -11.79 4.76
N LYS A 88 -2.50 -12.85 4.03
CA LYS A 88 -2.60 -12.86 2.57
C LYS A 88 -3.85 -13.61 2.15
N ILE A 89 -4.53 -13.09 1.13
CA ILE A 89 -5.68 -13.74 0.51
C ILE A 89 -5.53 -13.83 -0.99
N LYS A 90 -6.23 -14.78 -1.59
CA LYS A 90 -6.47 -14.79 -3.03
C LYS A 90 -7.73 -14.00 -3.36
N PHE A 91 -7.56 -12.83 -3.95
CA PHE A 91 -8.67 -12.01 -4.43
C PHE A 91 -8.66 -11.96 -5.97
N GLY A 92 -9.70 -12.52 -6.58
CA GLY A 92 -9.73 -12.77 -8.03
C GLY A 92 -8.55 -13.67 -8.46
N ARG A 93 -7.71 -13.15 -9.36
CA ARG A 93 -6.51 -13.84 -9.86
C ARG A 93 -5.22 -13.51 -9.09
N HIS A 94 -5.29 -12.61 -8.12
CA HIS A 94 -4.09 -12.09 -7.44
C HIS A 94 -3.99 -12.56 -5.99
N VAL A 95 -2.77 -12.73 -5.52
CA VAL A 95 -2.47 -12.79 -4.09
C VAL A 95 -2.31 -11.34 -3.61
N THR A 96 -3.01 -10.99 -2.54
CA THR A 96 -3.01 -9.63 -1.99
C THR A 96 -2.79 -9.64 -0.49
N THR A 97 -2.26 -8.53 0.01
CA THR A 97 -2.14 -8.20 1.43
C THR A 97 -2.45 -6.71 1.62
N SER A 98 -2.31 -6.20 2.84
CA SER A 98 -2.35 -4.77 3.12
C SER A 98 -0.93 -4.20 3.16
N ALA A 99 -0.72 -3.02 2.59
CA ALA A 99 0.52 -2.26 2.70
C ALA A 99 0.28 -0.90 3.36
N GLY A 100 1.27 -0.44 4.12
CA GLY A 100 1.26 0.85 4.79
C GLY A 100 2.26 1.82 4.17
N ILE A 101 1.88 3.10 4.06
CA ILE A 101 2.79 4.20 3.75
C ILE A 101 2.73 5.25 4.84
N VAL A 102 3.90 5.65 5.34
CA VAL A 102 4.06 6.71 6.33
C VAL A 102 4.80 7.85 5.67
N VAL A 103 4.15 9.01 5.64
CA VAL A 103 4.73 10.23 5.10
C VAL A 103 4.88 11.20 6.27
N LYS A 104 5.76 12.19 6.16
CA LYS A 104 5.83 13.40 6.99
C LYS A 104 5.87 14.62 6.08
N LYS A 105 4.97 15.59 6.31
CA LYS A 105 4.91 16.79 5.47
C LYS A 105 6.16 17.62 5.68
N ARG A 106 6.68 18.18 4.59
CA ARG A 106 7.81 19.12 4.60
C ARG A 106 7.55 20.28 5.57
N LEU A 107 8.62 20.87 6.09
CA LEU A 107 8.54 21.96 7.07
C LEU A 107 8.28 23.34 6.42
N THR A 108 8.51 23.45 5.11
CA THR A 108 8.42 24.69 4.33
C THR A 108 7.65 24.47 3.04
#